data_AF-A0A0F8XDH5-F1
#
_entry.id   AF-A0A0F8XDH5-F1
#
_cell.length_a   1.000
_cell.length_b   1.000
_cell.length_c   1.000
_cell.angle_alpha   90.00
_cell.angle_beta   90.00
_cell.angle_gamma   90.00
#
_symmetry.space_group_name_H-M   'P 1'
#
loop_
_entity.id
_entity.type
_entity.pdbx_description
1 polymer ?
#
loop_
_entity_poly.entity_id
_entity_poly.type
_entity_poly.pdbx_seq_one_letter_code
_entity_poly.pdbx_strand_id
1 'polypeptide(L)'
;MSMTETEALQAVKDKEGTFKDLYKRMKGDADLAKRKPYTLVDDKNKKIPNCDHVTLPKAAIFLNRANAITASSNQQIVVSGEGLKGDFTSKAEAFYRACFLLGDQLLALRNKQPAFTFHSHMINERGRIGQRIIVEIDDEGKLKVEIIPWDFLFATYEFDEFGGF
;
A
#
# COMPACT_ATOMS: atom_id res chain seq x y z
N MET A 1 -23.67 -13.51 -12.65
CA MET A 1 -24.25 -14.46 -11.66
C MET A 1 -23.61 -14.13 -10.33
N SER A 2 -24.38 -13.89 -9.26
CA SER A 2 -23.77 -13.68 -7.94
C SER A 2 -23.18 -15.00 -7.46
N MET A 3 -21.91 -15.01 -7.08
CA MET A 3 -21.31 -16.14 -6.38
C MET A 3 -22.10 -16.46 -5.11
N THR A 4 -22.22 -17.74 -4.79
CA THR A 4 -22.68 -18.16 -3.46
C THR A 4 -21.62 -17.83 -2.41
N GLU A 5 -22.02 -17.70 -1.15
CA GLU A 5 -21.10 -17.38 -0.05
C GLU A 5 -19.94 -18.39 0.07
N THR A 6 -20.24 -19.67 -0.15
CA THR A 6 -19.25 -20.75 -0.16
C THR A 6 -18.25 -20.61 -1.30
N GLU A 7 -18.70 -20.26 -2.50
CA GLU A 7 -17.82 -20.02 -3.66
C GLU A 7 -16.94 -18.79 -3.45
N ALA A 8 -17.52 -17.70 -2.91
CA ALA A 8 -16.76 -16.48 -2.59
C ALA A 8 -15.68 -16.75 -1.54
N LEU A 9 -16.01 -17.49 -0.48
CA LEU A 9 -15.03 -17.86 0.55
C LEU A 9 -13.91 -18.73 -0.01
N GLN A 10 -14.24 -19.68 -0.89
CA GLN A 10 -13.24 -20.54 -1.52
C GLN A 10 -12.31 -19.72 -2.43
N ALA A 11 -12.85 -18.81 -3.24
CA ALA A 11 -12.06 -17.91 -4.08
C ALA A 11 -11.06 -17.08 -3.25
N VAL A 12 -11.49 -16.55 -2.10
CA VAL A 12 -10.59 -15.82 -1.18
C VAL A 12 -9.45 -16.72 -0.68
N LYS A 13 -9.76 -17.94 -0.24
CA LYS A 13 -8.74 -18.89 0.25
C LYS A 13 -7.73 -19.27 -0.83
N ASP A 14 -8.19 -19.47 -2.06
CA ASP A 14 -7.32 -19.82 -3.20
C ASP A 14 -6.36 -18.67 -3.53
N LYS A 15 -6.85 -17.42 -3.47
CA LYS A 15 -6.01 -16.23 -3.65
C LYS A 15 -5.05 -16.00 -2.49
N GLU A 16 -5.47 -16.21 -1.24
CA GLU A 16 -4.58 -16.19 -0.08
C GLU A 16 -3.49 -17.26 -0.18
N GLY A 17 -3.83 -18.44 -0.69
CA GLY A 17 -2.87 -19.50 -1.02
C GLY A 17 -1.84 -19.02 -2.05
N THR A 18 -2.29 -18.31 -3.09
CA THR A 18 -1.44 -17.73 -4.13
C THR A 18 -0.49 -16.66 -3.57
N PHE A 19 -0.98 -15.79 -2.67
CA PHE A 19 -0.17 -14.71 -2.07
C PHE A 19 0.62 -15.13 -0.83
N LYS A 20 0.50 -16.37 -0.37
CA LYS A 20 1.05 -16.85 0.90
C LYS A 20 2.54 -16.51 1.09
N ASP A 21 3.37 -16.77 0.08
CA ASP A 21 4.81 -16.51 0.17
C ASP A 21 5.14 -15.01 0.17
N LEU A 22 4.37 -14.22 -0.59
CA LEU A 22 4.47 -12.77 -0.58
C LEU A 22 4.09 -12.20 0.80
N TYR A 23 2.97 -12.61 1.37
CA TYR A 23 2.52 -12.19 2.70
C TYR A 23 3.50 -12.61 3.79
N LYS A 24 4.07 -13.82 3.68
CA LYS A 24 5.14 -14.27 4.58
C LYS A 24 6.35 -13.35 4.54
N ARG A 25 6.77 -12.92 3.35
CA ARG A 25 7.89 -11.97 3.18
C ARG A 25 7.55 -10.59 3.74
N MET A 26 6.39 -10.03 3.38
CA MET A 26 5.90 -8.74 3.91
C MET A 26 5.85 -8.72 5.44
N LYS A 27 5.45 -9.83 6.06
CA LYS A 27 5.44 -9.98 7.51
C LYS A 27 6.85 -10.09 8.09
N GLY A 28 7.72 -10.88 7.46
CA GLY A 28 9.13 -11.00 7.86
C GLY A 28 9.88 -9.66 7.84
N ASP A 29 9.73 -8.90 6.76
CA ASP A 29 10.38 -7.60 6.58
C ASP A 29 9.88 -6.58 7.63
N ALA A 30 8.56 -6.52 7.86
CA ALA A 30 7.96 -5.71 8.91
C ALA A 30 8.42 -6.11 10.32
N ASP A 31 8.57 -7.41 10.58
CA ASP A 31 8.97 -7.93 11.88
C ASP A 31 10.43 -7.59 12.20
N LEU A 32 11.31 -7.54 11.19
CA LEU A 32 12.68 -7.05 11.32
C LEU A 32 12.72 -5.57 11.73
N ALA A 33 11.89 -4.74 11.09
CA ALA A 33 11.77 -3.32 11.44
C ALA A 33 11.19 -3.11 12.85
N LYS A 34 10.26 -3.97 13.28
CA LYS A 34 9.68 -3.98 14.64
C LYS A 34 10.59 -4.60 15.69
N ARG A 35 11.82 -4.97 15.31
CA ARG A 35 12.84 -5.57 16.19
C ARG A 35 12.33 -6.84 16.89
N LYS A 36 11.47 -7.62 16.23
CA LYS A 36 11.08 -8.91 16.79
C LYS A 36 12.33 -9.79 16.91
N PRO A 37 12.44 -10.61 17.97
CA PRO A 37 13.58 -11.52 18.13
C PRO A 37 13.73 -12.41 16.90
N TYR A 38 14.89 -12.33 16.24
CA TYR A 38 15.22 -13.15 15.08
C TYR A 38 16.23 -14.22 15.50
N THR A 39 15.92 -15.47 15.20
CA THR A 39 16.83 -16.60 15.44
C THR A 39 17.56 -16.92 14.14
N LEU A 40 18.89 -16.88 14.18
CA LEU A 40 19.72 -17.27 13.06
C LEU A 40 19.66 -18.79 12.89
N VAL A 41 19.32 -19.21 11.69
CA VAL A 41 19.20 -20.63 11.30
C VAL A 41 20.20 -20.97 10.19
N ASP A 42 20.57 -22.25 10.11
CA ASP A 42 21.39 -22.80 9.03
C ASP A 42 20.57 -23.04 7.74
N ASP A 43 21.23 -23.60 6.72
CA ASP A 43 20.65 -23.99 5.44
C ASP A 43 19.54 -25.06 5.57
N LYS A 44 19.46 -25.72 6.72
CA LYS A 44 18.47 -26.75 7.08
C LYS A 44 17.41 -26.23 8.05
N ASN A 45 17.29 -24.90 8.23
CA ASN A 45 16.39 -24.25 9.18
C ASN A 45 16.62 -24.64 10.65
N LYS A 46 17.80 -25.15 11.02
CA LYS A 46 18.13 -25.44 12.41
C LYS A 46 18.78 -24.22 13.06
N LYS A 47 18.40 -23.94 14.30
CA LYS A 47 19.03 -22.91 15.12
C LYS A 47 20.53 -23.18 15.23
N ILE A 48 21.35 -22.18 14.91
CA ILE A 48 22.80 -22.29 15.06
C ILE A 48 23.13 -22.31 16.56
N PRO A 49 23.79 -23.37 17.08
CA PRO A 49 24.15 -23.46 18.49
C PRO A 49 25.26 -22.45 18.82
N ASN A 50 25.35 -22.07 20.10
CA ASN A 50 26.40 -21.17 20.63
C ASN A 50 26.47 -19.79 19.94
N CYS A 51 25.33 -19.26 19.53
CA CYS A 51 25.22 -17.92 18.93
C CYS A 51 24.20 -17.08 19.72
N ASP A 52 24.55 -15.83 19.99
CA ASP A 52 23.62 -14.87 20.59
C ASP A 52 22.66 -14.33 19.51
N HIS A 53 21.36 -14.57 19.71
CA HIS A 53 20.33 -14.16 18.76
C HIS A 53 19.76 -12.78 19.14
N VAL A 54 20.45 -11.72 18.73
CA VAL A 54 20.02 -10.34 18.99
C VAL A 54 19.59 -9.66 17.69
N THR A 55 18.36 -9.13 17.67
CA THR A 55 17.88 -8.30 16.56
C THR A 55 18.42 -6.88 16.69
N LEU A 56 19.39 -6.52 15.85
CA LEU A 56 19.95 -5.18 15.79
C LEU A 56 18.93 -4.16 15.27
N PRO A 57 18.98 -2.89 15.70
CA PRO A 57 18.05 -1.84 15.25
C PRO A 57 18.28 -1.38 13.80
N LYS A 58 19.23 -1.99 13.06
CA LYS A 58 19.61 -1.55 11.71
C LYS A 58 18.43 -1.50 10.74
N ALA A 59 17.56 -2.51 10.75
CA ALA A 59 16.37 -2.54 9.90
C ALA A 59 15.39 -1.39 10.24
N ALA A 60 15.17 -1.12 11.53
CA ALA A 60 14.34 -0.01 11.98
C ALA A 60 14.92 1.36 11.55
N ILE A 61 16.23 1.55 11.72
CA ILE A 61 16.94 2.77 11.30
C ILE A 61 16.84 2.95 9.79
N PHE A 62 17.03 1.87 9.02
CA PHE A 62 16.90 1.88 7.58
C PHE A 62 15.49 2.27 7.15
N LEU A 63 14.46 1.60 7.67
CA LEU A 63 13.06 1.88 7.34
C LEU A 63 12.69 3.33 7.67
N ASN A 64 13.08 3.83 8.85
CA ASN A 64 12.82 5.22 9.24
C ASN A 64 13.49 6.23 8.30
N ARG A 65 14.72 5.96 7.86
CA ARG A 65 15.41 6.79 6.87
C ARG A 65 14.72 6.74 5.50
N ALA A 66 14.35 5.55 5.03
CA ALA A 66 13.61 5.38 3.79
C ALA A 66 12.30 6.18 3.82
N ASN A 67 11.51 6.03 4.90
CA ASN A 67 10.28 6.79 5.09
C ASN A 67 10.51 8.30 5.13
N ALA A 68 11.55 8.78 5.82
CA ALA A 68 11.88 10.20 5.85
C ALA A 68 12.26 10.76 4.47
N ILE A 69 13.02 10.00 3.67
CA ILE A 69 13.40 10.38 2.30
C ILE A 69 12.17 10.40 1.39
N THR A 70 11.34 9.34 1.41
CA THR A 70 10.14 9.27 0.59
C THR A 70 9.14 10.37 0.98
N ALA A 71 8.90 10.57 2.28
CA ALA A 71 7.95 11.55 2.77
C ALA A 71 8.39 13.02 2.55
N SER A 72 9.70 13.28 2.48
CA SER A 72 10.24 14.62 2.14
C SER A 72 10.39 14.85 0.64
N SER A 73 10.17 13.83 -0.19
CA SER A 73 10.25 13.96 -1.63
C SER A 73 9.02 14.72 -2.17
N ASN A 74 9.26 15.66 -3.08
CA ASN A 74 8.18 16.37 -3.75
C ASN A 74 7.65 15.54 -4.93
N GLN A 75 6.36 15.21 -4.89
CA GLN A 75 5.71 14.51 -6.00
C GLN A 75 5.70 15.41 -7.26
N GLN A 76 6.31 14.90 -8.32
CA GLN A 76 6.29 15.52 -9.64
C GLN A 76 5.29 14.78 -10.51
N ILE A 77 4.23 15.48 -10.92
CA ILE A 77 3.25 14.98 -11.89
C ILE A 77 3.66 15.53 -13.24
N VAL A 78 3.87 14.64 -14.21
CA VAL A 78 4.22 15.00 -15.59
C VAL A 78 3.18 14.37 -16.50
N VAL A 79 2.47 15.20 -17.26
CA VAL A 79 1.52 14.74 -18.28
C VAL A 79 2.17 14.85 -19.65
N SER A 80 2.31 13.72 -20.34
CA SER A 80 2.92 13.63 -21.67
C SER A 80 2.00 12.92 -22.66
N GLY A 81 2.00 13.37 -23.92
CA GLY A 81 1.21 12.78 -25.00
C GLY A 81 1.50 13.45 -26.34
N GLU A 82 1.27 12.75 -27.45
CA GLU A 82 1.51 13.27 -28.79
C GLU A 82 0.59 14.47 -29.08
N GLY A 83 1.17 15.58 -29.57
CA GLY A 83 0.42 16.79 -29.91
C GLY A 83 -0.12 17.60 -28.72
N LEU A 84 0.15 17.21 -27.47
CA LEU A 84 -0.25 17.99 -26.30
C LEU A 84 0.60 19.27 -26.17
N LYS A 85 -0.07 20.42 -26.08
CA LYS A 85 0.58 21.71 -25.80
C LYS A 85 0.78 21.89 -24.30
N GLY A 86 1.83 22.62 -23.91
CA GLY A 86 2.20 22.85 -22.50
C GLY A 86 1.07 23.39 -21.63
N ASP A 87 0.23 24.29 -22.15
CA ASP A 87 -0.90 24.84 -21.38
C ASP A 87 -1.93 23.77 -20.97
N PHE A 88 -2.13 22.74 -21.80
CA PHE A 88 -3.05 21.64 -21.48
C PHE A 88 -2.43 20.69 -20.45
N THR A 89 -1.14 20.38 -20.57
CA THR A 89 -0.45 19.50 -19.62
C THR A 89 -0.40 20.15 -18.24
N SER A 90 -0.09 21.45 -18.14
CA SER A 90 -0.09 22.18 -16.87
C SER A 90 -1.46 22.21 -16.18
N LYS A 91 -2.55 22.35 -16.94
CA LYS A 91 -3.91 22.29 -16.38
C LYS A 91 -4.24 20.89 -15.83
N ALA A 92 -3.89 19.85 -16.57
CA ALA A 92 -4.09 18.47 -16.11
C ALA A 92 -3.27 18.17 -14.86
N GLU A 93 -1.99 18.56 -14.83
CA GLU A 93 -1.12 18.40 -13.66
C GLU A 93 -1.66 19.15 -12.43
N ALA A 94 -2.14 20.38 -12.60
CA ALA A 94 -2.75 21.16 -11.53
C ALA A 94 -4.04 20.50 -11.00
N PHE A 95 -4.87 19.97 -11.89
CA PHE A 95 -6.06 19.21 -11.52
C PHE A 95 -5.70 17.98 -10.68
N TYR A 96 -4.73 17.17 -11.10
CA TYR A 96 -4.29 16.01 -10.32
C TYR A 96 -3.76 16.40 -8.94
N ARG A 97 -2.96 17.48 -8.84
CA ARG A 97 -2.49 17.99 -7.54
C ARG A 97 -3.65 18.38 -6.62
N ALA A 98 -4.68 19.03 -7.17
CA ALA A 98 -5.88 19.39 -6.42
C ALA A 98 -6.63 18.14 -5.92
N CYS A 99 -6.75 17.10 -6.74
CA CYS A 99 -7.37 15.83 -6.32
C CYS A 99 -6.64 15.19 -5.14
N PHE A 100 -5.31 15.12 -5.16
CA PHE A 100 -4.52 14.58 -4.04
C PHE A 100 -4.71 15.42 -2.76
N LEU A 101 -4.66 16.75 -2.87
CA LEU A 101 -4.88 17.64 -1.74
C LEU A 101 -6.28 17.46 -1.12
N LEU A 102 -7.32 17.37 -1.95
CA LEU A 102 -8.68 17.12 -1.49
C LEU A 102 -8.82 15.74 -0.84
N GLY A 103 -8.17 14.72 -1.39
CA GLY A 103 -8.13 13.39 -0.80
C GLY A 103 -7.51 13.38 0.61
N ASP A 104 -6.39 14.08 0.79
CA ASP A 104 -5.74 14.21 2.10
C ASP A 104 -6.61 15.01 3.09
N GLN A 105 -7.30 16.06 2.65
CA GLN A 105 -8.25 16.81 3.47
C GLN A 105 -9.42 15.92 3.93
N LEU A 106 -9.98 15.10 3.03
CA LEU A 106 -11.05 14.16 3.36
C LEU A 106 -10.59 13.11 4.39
N LEU A 107 -9.36 12.62 4.28
CA LEU A 107 -8.78 11.69 5.26
C LEU A 107 -8.56 12.37 6.61
N ALA A 108 -8.06 13.61 6.61
CA ALA A 108 -7.86 14.40 7.83
C ALA A 108 -9.18 14.64 8.58
N LEU A 109 -10.26 14.99 7.86
CA LEU A 109 -11.61 15.14 8.44
C LEU A 109 -12.12 13.85 9.12
N ARG A 110 -11.61 12.69 8.71
CA ARG A 110 -11.96 11.37 9.25
C ARG A 110 -10.96 10.87 10.30
N ASN A 111 -10.05 11.74 10.77
CA ASN A 111 -8.96 11.38 11.67
C ASN A 111 -8.09 10.22 11.15
N LYS A 112 -7.89 10.17 9.83
CA LYS A 112 -7.01 9.22 9.16
C LYS A 112 -5.73 9.92 8.70
N GLN A 113 -4.66 9.13 8.57
CA GLN A 113 -3.40 9.64 8.04
C GLN A 113 -3.56 10.06 6.57
N PRO A 114 -2.84 11.09 6.10
CA PRO A 114 -2.78 11.45 4.68
C PRO A 114 -2.35 10.25 3.83
N ALA A 115 -2.94 10.13 2.63
CA ALA A 115 -2.75 8.98 1.76
C ALA A 115 -1.27 8.83 1.39
N PHE A 116 -0.60 9.93 1.05
CA PHE A 116 0.82 9.91 0.67
C PHE A 116 1.72 9.39 1.78
N THR A 117 1.48 9.80 3.03
CA THR A 117 2.27 9.33 4.18
C THR A 117 2.03 7.85 4.41
N PHE A 118 0.78 7.41 4.39
CA PHE A 118 0.45 5.99 4.53
C PHE A 118 1.08 5.14 3.41
N HIS A 119 0.95 5.57 2.14
CA HIS A 119 1.54 4.89 1.00
C HIS A 119 3.06 4.82 1.07
N SER A 120 3.72 5.89 1.53
CA SER A 120 5.18 5.92 1.73
C SER A 120 5.63 4.86 2.75
N HIS A 121 4.88 4.70 3.84
CA HIS A 121 5.16 3.64 4.81
C HIS A 121 4.90 2.25 4.21
N MET A 122 3.80 2.07 3.50
CA MET A 122 3.44 0.75 2.94
C MET A 122 4.38 0.31 1.81
N ILE A 123 4.83 1.21 0.93
CA ILE A 123 5.80 0.83 -0.11
C ILE A 123 7.14 0.41 0.50
N ASN A 124 7.58 1.07 1.57
CA ASN A 124 8.87 0.77 2.21
C ASN A 124 8.80 -0.42 3.17
N GLU A 125 7.68 -0.65 3.87
CA GLU A 125 7.50 -1.79 4.79
C GLU A 125 6.99 -3.05 4.10
N ARG A 126 6.11 -2.91 3.10
CA ARG A 126 5.41 -4.02 2.42
C ARG A 126 5.82 -4.22 0.97
N GLY A 127 6.50 -3.25 0.35
CA GLY A 127 6.77 -3.29 -1.08
C GLY A 127 5.54 -3.04 -1.95
N ARG A 128 4.44 -2.52 -1.36
CA ARG A 128 3.18 -2.30 -2.08
C ARG A 128 2.32 -1.21 -1.46
N ILE A 129 1.54 -0.53 -2.29
CA ILE A 129 0.54 0.46 -1.89
C ILE A 129 -0.82 0.08 -2.47
N GLY A 130 -1.89 0.41 -1.75
CA GLY A 130 -3.27 0.16 -2.15
C GLY A 130 -4.21 1.16 -1.53
N GLN A 131 -5.26 1.50 -2.27
CA GLN A 131 -6.36 2.31 -1.77
C GLN A 131 -7.66 1.85 -2.40
N ARG A 132 -8.74 1.87 -1.61
CA ARG A 132 -10.11 1.77 -2.11
C ARG A 132 -10.63 3.17 -2.36
N ILE A 133 -11.16 3.40 -3.56
CA ILE A 133 -11.88 4.63 -3.91
C ILE A 133 -13.30 4.23 -4.27
N ILE A 134 -14.28 4.74 -3.50
CA ILE A 134 -15.70 4.59 -3.79
C ILE A 134 -16.22 5.96 -4.20
N VAL A 135 -16.85 6.03 -5.35
CA VAL A 135 -17.49 7.24 -5.87
C VAL A 135 -18.98 6.94 -6.00
N GLU A 136 -19.78 7.61 -5.19
CA GLU A 136 -21.23 7.49 -5.15
C GLU A 136 -21.85 8.85 -5.42
N ILE A 137 -23.06 8.85 -5.99
CA ILE A 137 -23.95 10.01 -5.96
C ILE A 137 -24.99 9.68 -4.89
N ASP A 138 -25.10 10.53 -3.88
CA ASP A 138 -26.09 10.33 -2.81
C ASP A 138 -27.52 10.67 -3.27
N ASP A 139 -28.50 10.38 -2.42
CA ASP A 139 -29.93 10.61 -2.71
C ASP A 139 -30.27 12.10 -2.96
N GLU A 140 -29.39 13.03 -2.55
CA GLU A 140 -29.51 14.47 -2.78
C GLU A 140 -28.81 14.93 -4.07
N GLY A 141 -28.25 14.00 -4.85
CA GLY A 141 -27.53 14.27 -6.08
C GLY A 141 -26.11 14.80 -5.87
N LYS A 142 -25.56 14.74 -4.65
CA LYS A 142 -24.20 15.19 -4.35
C LYS A 142 -23.20 14.06 -4.56
N LEU A 143 -22.03 14.42 -5.07
CA LEU A 143 -20.92 13.49 -5.21
C LEU A 143 -20.32 13.19 -3.83
N LYS A 144 -20.39 11.92 -3.45
CA LYS A 144 -19.77 11.38 -2.24
C LYS A 144 -18.56 10.54 -2.66
N VAL A 145 -17.38 10.97 -2.25
CA VAL A 145 -16.14 10.22 -2.49
C VAL A 145 -15.63 9.67 -1.16
N GLU A 146 -15.37 8.37 -1.14
CA GLU A 146 -14.68 7.70 -0.05
C GLU A 146 -13.32 7.18 -0.55
N ILE A 147 -12.26 7.63 0.11
CA ILE A 147 -10.89 7.18 -0.13
C ILE A 147 -10.41 6.51 1.16
N ILE A 148 -10.00 5.25 1.07
CA ILE A 148 -9.46 4.50 2.20
C ILE A 148 -8.19 3.79 1.76
N PRO A 149 -7.01 4.19 2.28
CA PRO A 149 -5.78 3.44 2.11
C PRO A 149 -5.88 2.05 2.76
N TRP A 150 -5.35 1.02 2.11
CA TRP A 150 -5.39 -0.38 2.56
C TRP A 150 -3.98 -0.95 2.77
N ASP A 151 -3.81 -1.72 3.86
CA ASP A 151 -2.67 -2.64 3.99
C ASP A 151 -3.06 -3.96 3.31
N PHE A 152 -2.44 -4.23 2.15
CA PHE A 152 -2.69 -5.43 1.36
C PHE A 152 -2.25 -6.73 2.06
N LEU A 153 -1.55 -6.68 3.20
CA LEU A 153 -1.38 -7.86 4.03
C LEU A 153 -2.73 -8.43 4.53
N PHE A 154 -3.73 -7.55 4.70
CA PHE A 154 -5.04 -7.91 5.25
C PHE A 154 -6.18 -7.77 4.24
N ALA A 155 -5.86 -7.54 2.97
CA ALA A 155 -6.83 -7.39 1.90
C ALA A 155 -6.43 -8.26 0.71
N THR A 156 -7.25 -9.28 0.45
CA THR A 156 -7.12 -10.14 -0.73
C THR A 156 -7.93 -9.53 -1.87
N TYR A 157 -7.37 -9.56 -3.06
CA TYR A 157 -7.96 -8.97 -4.26
C TYR A 157 -7.69 -9.88 -5.46
N GLU A 158 -8.42 -9.64 -6.54
CA GLU A 158 -8.22 -10.28 -7.83
C GLU A 158 -8.01 -9.20 -8.90
N PHE A 159 -7.24 -9.53 -9.93
CA PHE A 159 -7.14 -8.66 -11.10
C PHE A 159 -8.24 -9.06 -12.08
N ASP A 160 -8.95 -8.09 -12.62
CA ASP A 160 -9.79 -8.33 -13.78
C ASP A 160 -8.94 -8.54 -15.05
N GLU A 161 -9.63 -8.85 -16.15
CA GLU A 161 -9.04 -9.12 -17.47
C GLU A 161 -8.23 -7.94 -18.04
N PHE A 162 -8.46 -6.73 -17.51
CA PHE A 162 -7.83 -5.49 -17.92
C PHE A 162 -6.77 -5.00 -16.93
N GLY A 163 -6.50 -5.75 -15.86
CA GLY A 163 -5.57 -5.40 -14.80
C GLY A 163 -6.11 -4.40 -13.78
N GLY A 164 -7.42 -4.14 -13.77
CA GLY A 164 -8.15 -3.40 -12.75
C GLY A 164 -8.39 -4.23 -11.48
N PHE A 165 -8.67 -3.53 -10.37
CA PHE A 165 -9.07 -4.08 -9.07
C PHE A 165 -10.57 -3.93 -8.86
#